data_AF-A0AAD8L7U2-F1
#
_entry.id   AF-A0AAD8L7U2-F1
#
_cell.length_a   1.000
_cell.length_b   1.000
_cell.length_c   1.000
_cell.angle_alpha   90.00
_cell.angle_beta   90.00
_cell.angle_gamma   90.00
#
_symmetry.space_group_name_H-M   'P 1'
#
loop_
_entity.id
_entity.type
_entity.pdbx_description
1 polymer ?
#
loop_
_entity_poly.entity_id
_entity_poly.type
_entity_poly.pdbx_seq_one_letter_code
_entity_poly.pdbx_strand_id
1 'polypeptide(L)'
;MIIVIPMSILLFLIFAHEILHIHFHRWLENIRDWCISRQLWWGHRVPAWYVTLEDDELKELGAYTNHWVVAHNEKDAEVEANRIFPGKKFQLAQDPDVLDTWFSSGLFPLSGLGWPEDTQDLKML
;
A
#
# COMPACT_ATOMS: atom_id res chain seq x y z
N MET A 1 17.37 26.33 34.15
CA MET A 1 16.70 25.36 35.03
C MET A 1 17.13 23.96 34.58
N ILE A 2 17.92 23.24 35.38
CA ILE A 2 18.44 21.92 35.00
C ILE A 2 17.37 20.89 35.38
N ILE A 3 16.80 20.20 34.39
CA ILE A 3 15.90 19.07 34.63
C ILE A 3 16.79 17.88 35.03
N VAL A 4 16.78 17.51 36.31
CA VAL A 4 17.45 16.31 36.80
C VAL A 4 16.47 15.15 36.63
N ILE A 5 16.70 14.29 35.64
CA ILE A 5 15.95 13.04 35.49
C ILE A 5 16.50 12.04 36.51
N PRO A 6 15.67 11.50 37.43
CA PRO A 6 16.08 10.44 38.35
C PRO A 6 16.66 9.24 37.59
N MET A 7 17.77 8.67 38.08
CA MET A 7 18.41 7.50 37.47
C MET A 7 17.46 6.31 37.26
N SER A 8 16.43 6.17 38.11
CA SER A 8 15.38 5.16 37.95
C SER A 8 14.52 5.37 36.69
N ILE A 9 14.23 6.62 36.32
CA ILE A 9 13.48 6.95 35.10
C ILE A 9 14.36 6.73 33.86
N LEU A 10 15.63 7.11 33.93
CA LEU A 10 16.57 6.87 32.83
C LEU A 10 16.76 5.36 32.55
N LEU A 11 16.93 4.56 33.60
CA LEU A 11 17.00 3.11 33.47
C LEU A 11 15.70 2.53 32.90
N PHE A 12 14.53 2.97 33.36
CA PHE A 12 13.26 2.52 32.80
C PHE A 12 13.13 2.83 31.30
N LEU A 13 13.53 4.02 30.86
CA LEU A 13 13.49 4.40 29.44
C LEU A 13 14.46 3.57 28.59
N ILE A 14 15.67 3.31 29.09
CA ILE A 14 16.66 2.45 28.41
C ILE A 14 16.15 1.02 28.30
N PHE A 15 15.68 0.43 29.39
CA PHE A 15 15.13 -0.93 29.38
C PHE A 15 13.86 -1.03 28.54
N ALA A 16 12.97 -0.03 28.57
CA ALA A 16 11.79 0.01 27.74
C ALA A 16 12.15 0.05 26.24
N HIS A 17 13.17 0.84 25.87
CA HIS A 17 13.69 0.88 24.50
C HIS A 17 14.26 -0.47 24.06
N GLU A 18 15.10 -1.10 24.89
CA GLU A 18 15.67 -2.43 24.57
C GLU A 18 14.61 -3.52 24.45
N ILE A 19 13.63 -3.54 25.36
CA ILE A 19 12.51 -4.49 25.31
C ILE A 19 11.70 -4.28 24.04
N LEU A 20 11.31 -3.03 23.73
CA LEU A 20 10.57 -2.71 22.51
C LEU A 20 11.34 -3.12 21.25
N HIS A 21 12.65 -2.86 21.23
CA HIS A 21 13.53 -3.25 20.13
C HIS A 21 13.53 -4.76 19.92
N ILE A 22 13.70 -5.56 20.99
CA ILE A 22 13.67 -7.02 20.92
C ILE A 22 12.32 -7.52 20.38
N HIS A 23 11.20 -6.97 20.86
CA HIS A 23 9.88 -7.39 20.39
C HIS A 23 9.62 -7.00 18.93
N PHE A 24 10.03 -5.81 18.53
CA PHE A 24 9.88 -5.34 17.15
C PHE A 24 10.69 -6.19 16.17
N HIS A 25 11.96 -6.50 16.48
CA HIS A 25 12.80 -7.36 15.64
C HIS A 25 12.25 -8.79 15.57
N ARG A 26 11.80 -9.36 16.69
CA ARG A 26 11.15 -10.68 16.67
C ARG A 26 9.89 -10.72 15.80
N TRP A 27 9.12 -9.63 15.77
CA TRP A 27 7.98 -9.51 14.87
C TRP A 27 8.43 -9.42 13.41
N LEU A 28 9.46 -8.61 13.11
CA LEU A 28 10.03 -8.50 11.77
C LEU A 28 10.59 -9.82 11.23
N GLU A 29 11.23 -10.63 12.07
CA GLU A 29 11.80 -11.93 11.69
C GLU A 29 10.75 -12.96 11.26
N ASN A 30 9.47 -12.78 11.64
CA ASN A 30 8.38 -13.73 11.38
C ASN A 30 7.14 -13.02 10.80
N ILE A 31 7.37 -12.04 9.92
CA ILE A 31 6.28 -11.39 9.18
C ILE A 31 5.64 -12.38 8.20
N ARG A 32 4.35 -12.19 7.95
CA ARG A 32 3.58 -12.90 6.93
C ARG A 32 3.04 -11.91 5.93
N ASP A 33 2.59 -12.42 4.79
CA ASP A 33 1.97 -11.61 3.75
C ASP A 33 0.85 -10.75 4.33
N TRP A 34 0.94 -9.45 4.05
CA TRP A 34 -0.06 -8.49 4.46
C TRP A 34 -1.11 -8.37 3.37
N CYS A 35 -2.31 -8.87 3.66
CA CYS A 35 -3.47 -8.56 2.83
C CYS A 35 -3.81 -7.08 3.01
N ILE A 36 -3.47 -6.24 2.02
CA ILE A 36 -3.71 -4.79 2.03
C ILE A 36 -5.11 -4.41 1.52
N SER A 37 -5.83 -5.35 0.89
CA SER A 37 -7.17 -5.10 0.34
C SER A 37 -8.25 -5.14 1.42
N ARG A 38 -9.23 -4.24 1.34
CA ARG A 38 -10.35 -4.14 2.29
C ARG A 38 -11.67 -3.91 1.54
N GLN A 39 -12.66 -4.73 1.87
CA GLN A 39 -14.05 -4.60 1.42
C GLN A 39 -14.80 -3.54 2.25
N LEU A 40 -14.35 -2.28 2.16
CA LEU A 40 -14.93 -1.14 2.85
C LEU A 40 -15.36 -0.06 1.86
N TRP A 41 -16.30 0.78 2.28
CA TRP A 41 -16.82 1.89 1.47
C TRP A 41 -15.98 3.18 1.58
N TRP A 42 -15.07 3.24 2.57
CA TRP A 42 -14.21 4.39 2.83
C TRP A 42 -12.75 3.98 2.81
N GLY A 43 -11.96 4.64 1.95
CA GLY A 43 -10.53 4.43 1.82
C GLY A 43 -10.04 4.81 0.43
N HIS A 44 -8.73 4.70 0.21
CA HIS A 44 -8.15 4.89 -1.12
C HIS A 44 -8.46 3.68 -1.98
N ARG A 45 -9.13 3.86 -3.12
CA ARG A 45 -9.40 2.77 -4.07
C ARG A 45 -8.09 2.17 -4.56
N VAL A 46 -8.05 0.84 -4.64
CA VAL A 46 -6.88 0.12 -5.16
C VAL A 46 -6.71 0.49 -6.64
N PRO A 47 -5.50 0.89 -7.11
CA PRO A 47 -5.25 1.24 -8.51
C PRO A 47 -5.06 -0.02 -9.38
N ALA A 48 -5.89 -1.04 -9.15
CA ALA A 48 -5.92 -2.28 -9.91
C ALA A 48 -7.20 -2.35 -10.74
N TRP A 49 -7.06 -2.81 -11.97
CA TRP A 49 -8.12 -2.92 -12.95
C TRP A 49 -8.16 -4.35 -13.47
N TYR A 50 -9.34 -4.92 -13.52
CA TYR A 50 -9.57 -6.22 -14.10
C TYR A 50 -9.97 -6.07 -15.56
N VAL A 51 -9.31 -6.82 -16.42
CA VAL A 51 -9.59 -6.91 -17.85
C VAL A 51 -10.52 -8.11 -18.07
N THR A 52 -11.71 -7.89 -18.62
CA THR A 52 -12.59 -8.98 -19.08
C THR A 52 -12.53 -9.05 -20.59
N LEU A 53 -11.94 -10.10 -21.15
CA LEU A 53 -11.86 -10.28 -22.61
C LEU A 53 -13.20 -10.76 -23.16
N GLU A 54 -13.52 -10.40 -24.40
CA GLU A 54 -14.77 -10.89 -25.03
C GLU A 54 -14.80 -12.41 -25.18
N ASP A 55 -13.62 -13.02 -25.39
CA ASP A 55 -13.40 -14.46 -25.58
C ASP A 55 -13.39 -15.26 -24.28
N ASP A 56 -13.45 -14.61 -23.11
CA ASP A 56 -13.37 -15.30 -21.83
C ASP A 56 -14.64 -16.12 -21.57
N GLU A 57 -14.44 -17.37 -21.11
CA GLU A 57 -15.54 -18.25 -20.72
C GLU A 57 -16.26 -17.72 -19.48
N LEU A 58 -15.49 -17.20 -18.52
CA LEU A 58 -15.99 -16.62 -17.27
C LEU A 58 -15.77 -15.11 -17.29
N LYS A 59 -16.85 -14.34 -17.13
CA LYS A 59 -16.83 -12.86 -17.16
C LYS A 59 -16.91 -12.23 -15.77
N GLU A 60 -16.68 -13.03 -14.74
CA GLU A 60 -16.69 -12.59 -13.35
C GLU A 60 -15.37 -11.90 -12.98
N LEU A 61 -15.46 -10.90 -12.10
CA LEU A 61 -14.28 -10.19 -11.61
C LEU A 61 -13.37 -11.15 -10.85
N GLY A 62 -12.10 -11.22 -11.24
CA GLY A 62 -11.13 -12.10 -10.59
C GLY A 62 -11.25 -13.59 -10.96
N ALA A 63 -12.02 -13.94 -12.01
CA ALA A 63 -12.08 -15.32 -12.51
C ALA A 63 -10.70 -15.84 -12.96
N TYR A 64 -9.84 -14.94 -13.46
CA TYR A 64 -8.48 -15.25 -13.90
C TYR A 64 -7.44 -14.37 -13.21
N THR A 65 -6.38 -14.98 -12.67
CA THR A 65 -5.32 -14.26 -11.95
C THR A 65 -4.49 -13.34 -12.86
N ASN A 66 -4.36 -13.65 -14.15
CA ASN A 66 -3.51 -12.92 -15.11
C ASN A 66 -4.20 -11.75 -15.81
N HIS A 67 -5.43 -11.41 -15.43
CA HIS A 67 -6.23 -10.35 -16.06
C HIS A 67 -6.20 -9.03 -15.28
N TRP A 68 -5.43 -8.97 -14.19
CA TRP A 68 -5.23 -7.76 -13.41
C TRP A 68 -4.12 -6.89 -14.00
N VAL A 69 -4.40 -5.60 -14.17
CA VAL A 69 -3.44 -4.57 -14.57
C VAL A 69 -3.44 -3.45 -13.53
N VAL A 70 -2.28 -2.84 -13.29
CA VAL A 70 -2.12 -1.77 -12.29
C VAL A 70 -1.90 -0.44 -13.00
N ALA A 71 -2.75 0.54 -12.72
CA ALA A 71 -2.70 1.86 -13.35
C ALA A 71 -3.44 2.92 -12.51
N HIS A 72 -2.94 4.16 -12.57
CA HIS A 72 -3.48 5.28 -11.78
C HIS A 72 -4.87 5.73 -12.21
N ASN A 73 -5.23 5.51 -13.47
CA ASN A 73 -6.51 5.89 -14.05
C ASN A 73 -6.91 4.90 -15.16
N GLU A 74 -8.16 4.98 -15.60
CA GLU A 74 -8.74 4.09 -16.61
C GLU A 74 -7.99 4.15 -17.95
N LYS A 75 -7.56 5.34 -18.38
CA LYS A 75 -6.84 5.52 -19.65
C LYS A 75 -5.48 4.84 -19.65
N ASP A 76 -4.73 4.95 -18.56
CA ASP A 76 -3.45 4.25 -18.40
C ASP A 76 -3.68 2.73 -18.29
N ALA A 77 -4.78 2.31 -17.66
CA ALA A 77 -5.18 0.91 -17.59
C ALA A 77 -5.49 0.34 -18.98
N GLU A 78 -6.16 1.10 -19.85
CA GLU A 78 -6.41 0.72 -21.25
C GLU A 78 -5.12 0.53 -22.04
N VAL A 79 -4.15 1.42 -21.87
CA VAL A 79 -2.84 1.30 -22.54
C VAL A 79 -2.13 0.03 -22.10
N GLU A 80 -2.10 -0.24 -20.80
CA GLU A 80 -1.45 -1.42 -20.24
C GLU A 80 -2.18 -2.73 -20.61
N ALA A 81 -3.51 -2.72 -20.59
CA ALA A 81 -4.32 -3.85 -21.04
C ALA A 81 -4.10 -4.17 -22.53
N ASN A 82 -4.03 -3.15 -23.40
CA ASN A 82 -3.68 -3.34 -24.81
C ASN A 82 -2.26 -3.89 -25.01
N ARG A 83 -1.33 -3.53 -24.13
CA ARG A 83 0.05 -4.04 -24.15
C ARG A 83 0.11 -5.53 -23.81
N ILE A 84 -0.68 -5.97 -22.84
CA ILE A 84 -0.72 -7.36 -22.36
C ILE A 84 -1.58 -8.24 -23.28
N PHE A 85 -2.69 -7.71 -23.80
CA PHE A 85 -3.65 -8.44 -24.64
C PHE A 85 -3.80 -7.78 -26.03
N PRO A 86 -2.76 -7.84 -26.88
CA PRO A 86 -2.77 -7.14 -28.17
C PRO A 86 -3.83 -7.71 -29.11
N GLY A 87 -4.62 -6.82 -29.71
CA GLY A 87 -5.62 -7.16 -30.73
C GLY A 87 -6.89 -7.82 -30.18
N LYS A 88 -7.05 -7.91 -28.85
CA LYS A 88 -8.27 -8.39 -28.21
C LYS A 88 -9.18 -7.24 -27.81
N LYS A 89 -10.49 -7.47 -27.87
CA LYS A 89 -11.48 -6.56 -27.28
C LYS A 89 -11.70 -6.94 -25.82
N PHE A 90 -11.79 -5.92 -24.98
CA PHE A 90 -11.94 -6.08 -23.54
C PHE A 90 -12.82 -5.00 -22.92
N GLN A 91 -13.30 -5.28 -21.72
CA GLN A 91 -13.89 -4.31 -20.80
C GLN A 91 -13.01 -4.18 -19.57
N LEU A 92 -12.94 -2.99 -18.99
CA LEU A 92 -12.19 -2.73 -17.77
C LEU A 92 -13.14 -2.50 -16.59
N ALA A 93 -12.77 -3.02 -15.43
CA ALA A 93 -13.44 -2.71 -14.17
C ALA A 93 -12.38 -2.48 -13.08
N GLN A 94 -12.43 -1.32 -12.42
CA GLN A 94 -11.56 -1.07 -11.27
C GLN A 94 -11.96 -1.97 -10.10
N ASP A 95 -10.96 -2.45 -9.36
CA ASP A 95 -11.17 -3.21 -8.11
C ASP A 95 -12.09 -2.42 -7.16
N PRO A 96 -13.21 -3.03 -6.68
CA PRO A 96 -14.12 -2.36 -5.74
C PRO A 96 -13.51 -2.12 -4.36
N ASP A 97 -12.43 -2.81 -4.00
CA ASP A 97 -11.81 -2.69 -2.69
C ASP A 97 -11.06 -1.37 -2.49
N VAL A 98 -10.79 -1.08 -1.22
CA VAL A 98 -9.94 0.03 -0.77
C VAL A 98 -8.70 -0.49 -0.04
N LEU A 99 -7.65 0.31 -0.02
CA LEU A 99 -6.41 0.05 0.70
C LEU A 99 -6.63 0.15 2.21
N ASP A 100 -5.94 -0.72 2.96
CA ASP A 100 -5.88 -0.69 4.41
C ASP A 100 -5.42 0.68 4.94
N THR A 101 -6.06 1.18 6.01
CA THR A 101 -5.70 2.45 6.65
C THR A 101 -4.25 2.47 7.13
N TRP A 102 -3.72 1.32 7.53
CA TRP A 102 -2.31 1.20 7.92
C TRP A 102 -1.34 1.40 6.74
N PHE A 103 -1.78 1.12 5.50
CA PHE A 103 -0.99 1.36 4.30
C PHE A 103 -0.75 2.86 4.08
N SER A 104 -1.80 3.67 4.12
CA SER A 104 -1.64 5.13 3.99
C SER A 104 -0.95 5.75 5.21
N SER A 105 -1.20 5.22 6.42
CA SER A 105 -0.51 5.69 7.64
C SER A 105 1.00 5.46 7.58
N GLY A 106 1.44 4.33 6.99
CA GLY A 106 2.86 4.04 6.78
C GLY A 106 3.56 5.02 5.83
N LEU A 107 2.80 5.69 4.96
CA LEU A 107 3.33 6.68 4.01
C LEU A 107 3.38 8.10 4.60
N PHE A 108 2.85 8.33 5.80
CA PHE A 108 2.72 9.67 6.39
C PHE A 108 4.04 10.47 6.46
N PRO A 109 5.21 9.88 6.84
CA PRO A 109 6.47 10.62 6.88
C PRO A 109 6.90 11.17 5.51
N LEU A 110 6.45 10.55 4.42
CA LEU A 110 6.76 10.97 3.06
C LEU A 110 5.69 11.93 2.52
N SER A 111 4.41 11.55 2.64
CA SER A 111 3.30 12.33 2.10
C SER A 111 3.15 13.68 2.80
N GLY A 112 3.46 13.75 4.10
CA GLY A 112 3.50 15.01 4.85
C GLY A 112 4.57 15.99 4.36
N LEU A 113 5.62 15.49 3.68
CA LEU A 113 6.69 16.30 3.09
C LEU A 113 6.47 16.57 1.59
N GLY A 114 5.34 16.14 1.04
CA GLY A 114 4.96 16.43 -0.34
C GLY A 114 5.24 15.30 -1.33
N TRP A 115 5.69 14.12 -0.90
CA TRP A 115 5.69 12.93 -1.77
C TRP A 115 4.25 12.63 -2.26
N PRO A 116 4.03 12.29 -3.55
CA PRO A 116 5.01 11.86 -4.55
C PRO A 116 5.80 12.96 -5.26
N GLU A 117 5.56 14.22 -4.93
CA GLU A 117 6.18 15.35 -5.62
C GLU A 117 7.55 15.66 -5.02
N ASP A 118 8.48 16.10 -5.88
CA ASP A 118 9.88 16.34 -5.51
C ASP A 118 10.09 17.73 -4.89
N THR A 119 9.38 17.97 -3.79
CA THR A 119 9.36 19.23 -3.05
C THR A 119 10.70 19.52 -2.39
N GLN A 120 10.90 20.76 -1.95
CA GLN A 120 12.11 21.13 -1.21
C GLN A 120 12.20 20.41 0.14
N ASP A 121 11.07 20.24 0.84
CA ASP A 121 11.03 19.59 2.16
C ASP A 121 11.38 18.10 2.06
N LEU A 122 10.92 17.41 1.02
CA LEU A 122 11.28 16.00 0.76
C LEU A 122 12.77 15.82 0.47
N LYS A 123 13.41 16.80 -0.18
CA LYS A 123 14.85 16.78 -0.51
C LYS A 123 15.78 16.98 0.68
N MET A 124 15.25 17.49 1.80
CA MET A 124 16.04 17.74 3.01
C MET A 124 16.12 16.54 3.96
N LEU A 125 15.40 15.45 3.67
CA LEU A 125 15.55 14.15 4.34
C LEU A 125 16.89 13.49 4.02
#